data_AF-A0A387H3T9-F1
#
_entry.id   AF-A0A387H3T9-F1
#
_cell.length_a   1.000
_cell.length_b   1.000
_cell.length_c   1.000
_cell.angle_alpha   90.00
_cell.angle_beta   90.00
_cell.angle_gamma   90.00
#
_symmetry.space_group_name_H-M   'P 1'
#
loop_
_entity.id
_entity.type
_entity.pdbx_description
1 polymer ?
#
loop_
_entity_poly.entity_id
_entity_poly.type
_entity_poly.pdbx_seq_one_letter_code
_entity_poly.pdbx_strand_id
1 'polypeptide(L)'
;MTRSEVRTVLLDAVRELRPEFAGLRLTGNEHLGAELGLDSVARVELLVVLEEEFGIEDEVDPRIFMTPATVNALVDQIVVAEGVCR
;
A
#
# COMPACT_ATOMS: atom_id res chain seq x y z
N MET A 1 1.68 9.53 -11.14
CA MET A 1 0.90 8.99 -10.01
C MET A 1 0.94 9.99 -8.85
N THR A 2 -0.20 10.44 -8.34
CA THR A 2 -0.27 11.37 -7.21
C THR A 2 -0.38 10.60 -5.89
N ARG A 3 0.10 11.18 -4.79
CA ARG A 3 -0.03 10.61 -3.43
C ARG A 3 -1.45 10.12 -3.11
N SER A 4 -2.46 10.86 -3.56
CA SER A 4 -3.86 10.55 -3.32
C SER A 4 -4.34 9.33 -4.12
N GLU A 5 -3.84 9.14 -5.34
CA GLU A 5 -4.14 7.97 -6.17
C GLU A 5 -3.52 6.72 -5.56
N VAL A 6 -2.23 6.75 -5.23
CA VAL A 6 -1.53 5.63 -4.54
C VAL A 6 -2.25 5.24 -3.25
N ARG A 7 -2.64 6.24 -2.44
CA ARG A 7 -3.36 5.98 -1.19
C ARG A 7 -4.70 5.29 -1.44
N THR A 8 -5.44 5.70 -2.47
CA THR A 8 -6.74 5.12 -2.77
C THR A 8 -6.59 3.67 -3.19
N VAL A 9 -5.69 3.40 -4.14
CA VAL A 9 -5.40 2.04 -4.62
C VAL A 9 -4.93 1.13 -3.48
N LEU A 10 -3.99 1.57 -2.64
CA LEU A 10 -3.55 0.77 -1.50
C LEU A 10 -4.67 0.49 -0.50
N LEU A 11 -5.54 1.46 -0.21
CA LEU A 11 -6.66 1.23 0.70
C LEU A 11 -7.70 0.27 0.11
N ASP A 12 -7.89 0.29 -1.20
CA ASP A 12 -8.79 -0.64 -1.88
C ASP A 12 -8.19 -2.05 -1.94
N ALA A 13 -6.91 -2.17 -2.23
CA ALA A 13 -6.18 -3.44 -2.15
C ALA A 13 -6.19 -4.03 -0.72
N VAL A 14 -6.07 -3.20 0.33
CA VAL A 14 -6.25 -3.67 1.71
C VAL A 14 -7.66 -4.24 1.93
N ARG A 15 -8.70 -3.63 1.38
CA ARG A 15 -10.09 -4.12 1.52
C ARG A 15 -10.33 -5.40 0.75
N GLU A 16 -9.65 -5.59 -0.37
CA GLU A 16 -9.70 -6.83 -1.14
C GLU A 16 -9.02 -7.98 -0.37
N LEU A 17 -7.83 -7.73 0.16
CA LEU A 17 -7.08 -8.70 0.96
C LEU A 17 -7.71 -8.98 2.33
N ARG A 18 -8.47 -8.02 2.86
CA ARG A 18 -9.12 -8.08 4.18
C ARG A 18 -10.55 -7.56 4.09
N PRO A 19 -11.49 -8.41 3.62
CA PRO A 19 -12.90 -8.03 3.48
C PRO A 19 -13.57 -7.61 4.79
N GLU A 20 -13.02 -7.94 5.95
CA GLU A 20 -13.48 -7.45 7.25
C GLU A 20 -13.39 -5.92 7.39
N PHE A 21 -12.51 -5.27 6.62
CA PHE A 21 -12.43 -3.80 6.54
C PHE A 21 -13.28 -3.22 5.40
N ALA A 22 -13.98 -4.05 4.61
CA ALA A 22 -14.89 -3.58 3.59
C ALA A 22 -16.04 -2.79 4.23
N GLY A 23 -16.28 -1.57 3.74
CA GLY A 23 -17.28 -0.66 4.31
C GLY A 23 -16.83 0.12 5.54
N LEU A 24 -15.62 -0.12 6.06
CA LEU A 24 -15.02 0.71 7.10
C LEU A 24 -14.25 1.89 6.51
N ARG A 25 -14.34 3.02 7.21
CA ARG A 25 -13.57 4.21 6.89
C ARG A 25 -12.17 4.08 7.50
N LEU A 26 -11.21 3.67 6.67
CA LEU A 26 -9.80 3.66 7.01
C LEU A 26 -9.17 5.02 6.76
N THR A 27 -8.28 5.45 7.66
CA THR A 27 -7.55 6.71 7.55
C THR A 27 -6.18 6.54 6.88
N GLY A 28 -5.68 5.30 6.85
CA GLY A 28 -4.33 4.95 6.41
C GLY A 28 -3.27 5.15 7.49
N ASN A 29 -3.66 5.49 8.72
CA ASN A 29 -2.78 5.59 9.89
C ASN A 29 -2.76 4.32 10.75
N GLU A 30 -3.64 3.38 10.43
CA GLU A 30 -3.71 2.09 11.09
C GLU A 30 -2.43 1.30 10.79
N HIS A 31 -1.94 0.59 11.79
CA HIS A 31 -0.76 -0.24 11.69
C HIS A 31 -1.05 -1.46 10.80
N LEU A 32 -0.34 -1.57 9.68
CA LEU A 32 -0.48 -2.64 8.69
C LEU A 32 -0.48 -4.03 9.34
N GLY A 33 0.53 -4.36 10.15
CA GLY A 33 0.60 -5.66 10.84
C GLY A 33 -0.37 -5.80 12.02
N ALA A 34 -0.27 -4.90 13.00
CA ALA A 34 -0.97 -5.03 14.29
C ALA A 34 -2.48 -4.72 14.24
N GLU A 35 -2.92 -3.81 13.36
CA GLU A 35 -4.32 -3.38 13.29
C GLU A 35 -5.02 -3.91 12.04
N LEU A 36 -4.33 -3.99 10.90
CA LEU A 36 -4.90 -4.48 9.63
C LEU A 36 -4.58 -5.95 9.33
N GLY A 37 -3.77 -6.61 10.17
CA GLY A 37 -3.41 -8.02 9.98
C GLY A 37 -2.60 -8.30 8.72
N LEU A 38 -1.89 -7.31 8.17
CA LEU A 38 -1.05 -7.39 6.99
C LEU A 38 0.39 -7.75 7.40
N ASP A 39 0.65 -9.05 7.47
CA ASP A 39 1.98 -9.62 7.67
C ASP A 39 2.89 -9.41 6.44
N SER A 40 4.11 -9.95 6.49
CA SER A 40 5.07 -9.83 5.39
C SER A 40 4.61 -10.46 4.08
N VAL A 41 3.77 -11.49 4.14
CA VAL A 41 3.26 -12.16 2.92
C VAL A 41 2.16 -11.30 2.31
N ALA A 42 1.21 -10.85 3.12
CA ALA A 42 0.13 -9.97 2.66
C ALA A 42 0.65 -8.63 2.11
N ARG A 43 1.81 -8.16 2.59
CA ARG A 43 2.47 -6.96 2.05
C ARG A 43 3.04 -7.18 0.64
N VAL A 44 3.49 -8.39 0.32
CA VAL A 44 3.89 -8.75 -1.06
C VAL A 44 2.67 -8.82 -1.95
N GLU A 45 1.56 -9.40 -1.48
CA GLU A 45 0.29 -9.40 -2.23
C GLU A 45 -0.20 -7.97 -2.50
N LEU A 46 -0.07 -7.07 -1.52
CA LEU A 46 -0.42 -5.65 -1.66
C LEU A 46 0.43 -4.95 -2.74
N LEU A 47 1.71 -5.32 -2.86
CA LEU A 47 2.57 -4.83 -3.92
C LEU A 47 2.10 -5.33 -5.29
N VAL A 48 1.78 -6.62 -5.42
CA VAL A 48 1.29 -7.21 -6.67
C VAL A 48 0.04 -6.49 -7.18
N VAL A 49 -0.93 -6.23 -6.29
CA VAL A 49 -2.15 -5.49 -6.67
C VAL A 49 -1.80 -4.06 -7.12
N LEU A 50 -0.85 -3.41 -6.46
CA LEU A 50 -0.41 -2.07 -6.83
C LEU A 50 0.28 -2.04 -8.20
N GLU A 51 1.14 -3.01 -8.47
CA GLU A 51 1.82 -3.20 -9.77
C GLU A 51 0.79 -3.45 -10.89
N GLU A 52 -0.21 -4.29 -10.65
CA GLU A 52 -1.30 -4.57 -11.59
C GLU A 52 -2.16 -3.33 -11.88
N GLU A 53 -2.56 -2.59 -10.84
CA GLU A 53 -3.45 -1.42 -10.97
C GLU A 53 -2.79 -0.24 -11.70
N PHE A 54 -1.49 -0.06 -11.53
CA PHE A 54 -0.74 1.01 -12.20
C PHE A 54 0.00 0.56 -13.45
N GLY A 55 -0.02 -0.73 -13.79
CA GLY A 55 0.69 -1.30 -14.93
C GLY A 55 2.21 -1.15 -14.80
N ILE A 56 2.74 -1.27 -13.58
CA ILE A 56 4.17 -1.16 -13.26
C ILE A 56 4.72 -2.58 -13.13
N GLU A 57 5.65 -2.98 -14.00
CA GLU A 57 6.28 -4.30 -13.95
C GLU A 57 7.63 -4.22 -13.23
N ASP A 58 7.77 -4.84 -12.05
CA ASP A 58 9.04 -4.99 -11.30
C ASP A 58 9.77 -3.68 -10.94
N GLU A 59 9.11 -2.51 -11.02
CA GLU A 59 9.76 -1.21 -10.74
C GLU A 59 9.88 -0.91 -9.23
N VAL A 60 9.05 -1.55 -8.39
CA VAL A 60 9.01 -1.26 -6.95
C VAL A 60 9.65 -2.39 -6.15
N ASP A 61 10.75 -2.07 -5.46
CA ASP A 61 11.44 -3.03 -4.60
C ASP A 61 10.51 -3.51 -3.45
N PRO A 62 10.23 -4.82 -3.32
CA PRO A 62 9.37 -5.35 -2.26
C PRO A 62 9.82 -5.00 -0.84
N ARG A 63 11.11 -4.70 -0.64
CA ARG A 63 11.66 -4.28 0.66
C ARG A 63 11.09 -2.95 1.13
N ILE A 64 10.59 -2.11 0.22
CA ILE A 64 9.90 -0.86 0.53
C ILE A 64 8.62 -1.14 1.33
N PHE A 65 7.95 -2.26 1.11
CA PHE A 65 6.71 -2.61 1.83
C PHE A 65 6.98 -3.16 3.24
N MET A 66 8.23 -3.49 3.57
CA MET A 66 8.58 -4.16 4.82
C MET A 66 8.85 -3.21 5.98
N THR A 67 9.18 -1.95 5.70
CA THR A 67 9.54 -0.95 6.72
C THR A 67 8.36 -0.11 7.22
N PRO A 68 7.44 0.37 6.35
CA PRO A 68 6.32 1.18 6.77
C PRO A 68 5.43 0.47 7.79
N ALA A 69 5.04 1.22 8.82
CA ALA A 69 4.07 0.75 9.79
C ALA A 69 2.63 0.94 9.28
N THR A 70 2.37 1.91 8.41
CA THR A 70 1.01 2.35 8.01
C THR A 70 0.90 2.53 6.50
N VAL A 71 -0.34 2.55 5.97
CA VAL A 71 -0.59 2.82 4.54
C VAL A 71 -0.06 4.21 4.15
N ASN A 72 -0.27 5.23 4.97
CA ASN A 72 0.24 6.58 4.68
C ASN A 72 1.77 6.61 4.60
N ALA A 73 2.46 5.91 5.51
CA ALA A 73 3.92 5.82 5.45
C ALA A 73 4.40 5.06 4.20
N LEU A 74 3.67 4.02 3.78
CA LEU A 74 3.96 3.27 2.56
C LEU A 74 3.76 4.15 1.31
N VAL A 75 2.66 4.88 1.24
CA VAL A 75 2.40 5.88 0.19
C VAL A 75 3.56 6.88 0.09
N ASP A 76 4.00 7.42 1.23
CA ASP A 76 5.09 8.39 1.26
C ASP A 76 6.40 7.77 0.75
N GLN A 77 6.69 6.50 1.07
CA GLN A 77 7.86 5.81 0.54
C GLN A 77 7.79 5.54 -0.97
N ILE A 78 6.63 5.12 -1.48
CA ILE A 78 6.43 4.88 -2.92
C ILE A 78 6.60 6.19 -3.70
N VAL A 79 5.98 7.28 -3.24
CA VAL A 79 6.10 8.60 -3.88
C VAL A 79 7.56 9.09 -3.91
N VAL A 80 8.35 8.79 -2.86
CA VAL A 80 9.77 9.11 -2.81
C VAL A 80 10.59 8.21 -3.75
N ALA A 81 10.29 6.91 -3.81
CA ALA A 81 10.99 5.94 -4.65
C ALA A 81 10.79 6.20 -6.16
N GLU A 82 9.55 6.49 -6.55
CA GLU A 82 9.14 6.82 -7.93
C GLU A 82 9.65 8.21 -8.40
N GLY A 83 10.31 8.98 -7.55
CA GLY A 83 10.87 10.28 -7.91
C GLY A 83 9.83 11.38 -8.15
N VAL A 84 8.60 11.23 -7.63
CA VAL A 84 7.56 12.29 -7.69
C VAL A 84 7.79 13.31 -6.56
N CYS A 85 8.94 13.98 -6.64
CA CYS A 85 9.24 15.28 -6.04
C CYS A 85 10.05 16.11 -7.05
N ARG A 86 9.56 16.20 -8.29
CA ARG A 86 10.05 17.15 -9.29
C ARG A 86 8.91 17.98 -9.85
#